data_AF-A0A954EVF8-F1
#
_entry.id   AF-A0A954EVF8-F1
#
_cell.length_a   1.000
_cell.length_b   1.000
_cell.length_c   1.000
_cell.angle_alpha   90.00
_cell.angle_beta   90.00
_cell.angle_gamma   90.00
#
_symmetry.space_group_name_H-M   'P 1'
#
loop_
_entity.id
_entity.type
_entity.pdbx_description
1 polymer ?
#
loop_
_entity_poly.entity_id
_entity_poly.type
_entity_poly.pdbx_seq_one_letter_code
_entity_poly.pdbx_strand_id
1 'polypeptide(L)'
;MPKLMNAAPAVTPRSKGLEPVNALCKKLPGGNTTPATRTRWILYGVDGIRLPAIRIGRKWFSTPEAIDWFFEERTRKLLASADDSQGDVPSQSDRSAVGL
;
A
#
# COMPACT_ATOMS: atom_id res chain seq x y z
N MET A 1 4.01 -19.60 -5.73
CA MET A 1 3.54 -19.51 -4.34
C MET A 1 4.03 -18.18 -3.78
N PRO A 2 3.16 -17.25 -3.39
CA PRO A 2 3.63 -15.99 -2.82
C PRO A 2 4.29 -16.29 -1.47
N LYS A 3 5.55 -15.87 -1.35
CA LYS A 3 6.34 -16.02 -0.14
C LYS A 3 5.66 -15.18 0.94
N LEU A 4 5.15 -15.81 2.00
CA LEU A 4 4.63 -15.11 3.17
C LEU A 4 5.75 -14.19 3.70
N MET A 5 5.69 -12.90 3.38
CA MET A 5 6.61 -11.91 3.94
C MET A 5 6.19 -11.62 5.38
N ASN A 6 6.60 -12.54 6.26
CA ASN A 6 6.55 -12.39 7.70
C ASN A 6 7.41 -11.19 8.12
N ALA A 7 6.77 -10.25 8.82
CA ALA A 7 7.34 -9.03 9.40
C ALA A 7 7.83 -7.97 8.39
N ALA A 8 7.68 -6.71 8.79
CA ALA A 8 8.19 -5.57 8.02
C ALA A 8 9.71 -5.68 7.85
N PRO A 9 10.26 -5.49 6.63
CA PRO A 9 11.69 -5.58 6.42
C PRO A 9 12.43 -4.50 7.21
N ALA A 10 13.47 -4.92 7.93
CA ALA A 10 14.33 -4.02 8.69
C ALA A 10 15.22 -3.22 7.73
N VAL A 11 14.84 -1.95 7.48
CA VAL A 11 15.68 -1.02 6.74
C VAL A 11 16.71 -0.43 7.70
N THR A 12 17.99 -0.64 7.39
CA THR A 12 19.13 -0.17 8.17
C THR A 12 20.12 0.54 7.23
N PRO A 13 21.05 1.37 7.75
CA PRO A 13 22.06 2.02 6.91
C PRO A 13 22.96 1.05 6.13
N ARG A 14 22.99 -0.23 6.52
CA ARG A 14 23.76 -1.30 5.86
C ARG A 14 22.90 -2.20 4.99
N SER A 15 21.60 -1.91 4.82
CA SER A 15 20.72 -2.71 3.97
C SER A 15 21.20 -2.66 2.52
N LYS A 16 21.22 -3.83 1.87
CA LYS A 16 21.55 -3.92 0.44
C LYS A 16 20.44 -3.25 -0.38
N GLY A 17 20.82 -2.58 -1.47
CA GLY A 17 19.87 -1.89 -2.35
C GLY A 17 19.21 -0.67 -1.71
N LEU A 18 19.86 -0.06 -0.71
CA LEU A 18 19.37 1.16 -0.08
C LEU A 18 19.38 2.31 -1.09
N GLU A 19 18.21 2.84 -1.38
CA GLU A 19 18.01 3.93 -2.35
C GLU A 19 17.13 5.04 -1.76
N PRO A 20 17.26 6.29 -2.24
CA PRO A 20 16.33 7.34 -1.86
C PRO A 20 14.89 6.95 -2.20
N VAL A 21 13.95 7.15 -1.28
CA VAL A 21 12.52 6.83 -1.51
C VAL A 21 11.99 7.52 -2.77
N ASN A 22 12.47 8.72 -3.07
CA ASN A 22 12.15 9.42 -4.31
C ASN A 22 12.55 8.63 -5.58
N ALA A 23 13.73 8.00 -5.58
CA ALA A 23 14.19 7.21 -6.72
C ALA A 23 13.37 5.93 -6.87
N LEU A 24 13.07 5.25 -5.76
CA LEU A 24 12.26 4.03 -5.75
C LEU A 24 10.83 4.30 -6.23
N CYS A 25 10.18 5.35 -5.73
CA CYS A 25 8.80 5.66 -6.12
C CYS A 25 8.66 6.06 -7.60
N LYS A 26 9.72 6.56 -8.25
CA LYS A 26 9.70 6.84 -9.69
C LYS A 26 9.69 5.58 -10.54
N LYS A 27 10.13 4.44 -9.99
CA LYS A 27 10.16 3.14 -10.67
C LYS A 27 8.82 2.40 -10.58
N LEU A 28 7.87 2.91 -9.77
CA LEU A 28 6.59 2.25 -9.56
C LEU A 28 5.64 2.40 -10.75
N PRO A 29 4.83 1.36 -11.04
CA PRO A 29 3.73 1.49 -12.01
C PRO A 29 2.70 2.50 -11.48
N GLY A 30 2.26 3.42 -12.34
CA GLY A 30 1.38 4.54 -11.95
C GLY A 30 2.11 5.87 -11.71
N GLY A 31 3.44 5.91 -11.84
CA GLY A 31 4.21 7.14 -11.92
C GLY A 31 4.67 7.70 -10.58
N ASN A 32 5.19 8.92 -10.62
CA ASN A 32 5.88 9.55 -9.49
C ASN A 32 4.88 10.00 -8.41
N THR A 33 4.98 9.41 -7.21
CA THR A 33 4.16 9.81 -6.06
C THR A 33 4.57 11.19 -5.55
N THR A 34 3.61 11.99 -5.07
CA THR A 34 3.92 13.34 -4.56
C THR A 34 4.83 13.26 -3.32
N PRO A 35 5.65 14.29 -3.03
CA PRO A 35 6.45 14.32 -1.81
C PRO A 35 5.61 14.20 -0.53
N ALA A 36 4.41 14.78 -0.54
CA ALA A 36 3.47 14.70 0.59
C ALA A 36 3.00 13.26 0.81
N THR A 37 2.64 12.54 -0.26
CA THR A 37 2.25 11.13 -0.21
C THR A 37 3.36 10.27 0.37
N ARG A 38 4.60 10.45 -0.09
CA ARG A 38 5.77 9.71 0.42
C ARG A 38 6.02 9.97 1.89
N THR A 39 5.97 11.24 2.29
CA THR A 39 6.11 11.65 3.69
C THR A 39 5.02 11.02 4.55
N ARG A 40 3.78 10.99 4.05
CA ARG A 40 2.66 10.34 4.74
C ARG A 40 2.90 8.85 4.92
N TRP A 41 3.34 8.13 3.90
CA TRP A 41 3.61 6.69 3.99
C TRP A 41 4.68 6.36 5.03
N ILE A 42 5.73 7.17 5.11
CA ILE A 42 6.84 6.96 6.05
C ILE A 42 6.43 7.34 7.47
N LEU A 43 5.87 8.55 7.66
CA LEU A 43 5.65 9.12 8.98
C LEU A 43 4.32 8.73 9.61
N TYR A 44 3.27 8.57 8.84
CA TYR A 44 1.92 8.29 9.38
C TYR A 44 1.41 6.91 8.99
N GLY A 45 1.92 6.38 7.88
CA GLY A 45 1.39 5.18 7.26
C GLY A 45 0.05 5.43 6.58
N VAL A 46 -0.49 4.37 6.01
CA VAL A 46 -1.83 4.31 5.41
C VAL A 46 -2.45 2.99 5.84
N ASP A 47 -3.69 3.04 6.32
CA ASP A 47 -4.39 1.87 6.88
C ASP A 47 -3.58 1.16 7.97
N GLY A 48 -2.87 1.92 8.80
CA GLY A 48 -2.02 1.37 9.88
C GLY A 48 -0.71 0.73 9.42
N ILE A 49 -0.41 0.72 8.12
CA ILE A 49 0.83 0.18 7.55
C ILE A 49 1.76 1.33 7.22
N ARG A 50 2.99 1.31 7.74
CA ARG A 50 4.02 2.34 7.49
C ARG A 50 5.08 1.79 6.56
N LEU A 51 5.56 2.62 5.63
CA LEU A 51 6.66 2.25 4.76
C LEU A 51 7.97 2.21 5.56
N PRO A 52 8.67 1.05 5.64
CA PRO A 52 9.95 0.99 6.31
C PRO A 52 10.96 1.87 5.59
N ALA A 53 11.52 2.85 6.31
CA ALA A 53 12.48 3.78 5.78
C ALA A 53 13.37 4.32 6.90
N ILE A 54 14.58 4.71 6.53
CA ILE A 54 15.52 5.39 7.43
C ILE A 54 15.84 6.78 6.92
N ARG A 55 16.12 7.67 7.86
CA ARG A 55 16.57 9.02 7.54
C ARG A 55 18.10 9.07 7.58
N ILE A 56 18.71 9.45 6.46
CA ILE A 56 20.15 9.72 6.38
C ILE A 56 20.30 11.19 5.97
N GLY A 57 20.75 12.01 6.93
CA GLY A 57 20.75 13.46 6.80
C GLY A 57 19.34 14.03 6.57
N ARG A 58 19.14 14.69 5.42
CA ARG A 58 17.87 15.35 5.05
C ARG A 58 16.99 14.50 4.13
N LYS A 59 17.39 13.28 3.80
CA LYS A 59 16.69 12.42 2.84
C LYS A 59 16.25 11.12 3.49
N TRP A 60 15.12 10.60 2.99
CA TRP A 60 14.59 9.29 3.37
C TRP A 60 15.05 8.23 2.38
N PHE A 61 15.47 7.09 2.91
CA PHE A 61 15.97 5.94 2.17
C PHE A 61 15.18 4.70 2.54
N SER A 62 14.97 3.82 1.56
CA SER A 62 14.31 2.54 1.73
C SER A 62 14.94 1.52 0.78
N THR A 63 14.46 0.29 0.81
CA THR A 63 14.89 -0.77 -0.12
C THR A 63 13.72 -1.13 -1.05
N PRO A 64 14.00 -1.67 -2.26
CA PRO A 64 12.95 -2.21 -3.13
C PRO A 64 12.05 -3.21 -2.39
N GLU A 65 12.64 -4.13 -1.63
CA GLU A 65 11.91 -5.11 -0.82
C GLU A 65 10.92 -4.47 0.17
N ALA A 66 11.28 -3.35 0.78
CA ALA A 66 10.40 -2.63 1.70
C ALA A 66 9.24 -1.91 0.99
N ILE A 67 9.46 -1.46 -0.24
CA ILE A 67 8.42 -0.88 -1.08
C ILE A 67 7.43 -1.96 -1.50
N ASP A 68 7.93 -3.10 -1.98
CA ASP A 68 7.10 -4.23 -2.42
C ASP A 68 6.27 -4.76 -1.24
N TRP A 69 6.91 -4.99 -0.08
CA TRP A 69 6.22 -5.37 1.15
C TRP A 69 5.10 -4.39 1.53
N PHE A 70 5.37 -3.08 1.45
CA PHE A 70 4.38 -2.06 1.80
C PHE A 70 3.13 -2.14 0.91
N PHE A 71 3.29 -2.33 -0.40
CA PHE A 71 2.16 -2.43 -1.33
C PHE A 71 1.44 -3.77 -1.23
N GLU A 72 2.17 -4.88 -1.07
CA GLU A 72 1.57 -6.20 -0.83
C GLU A 72 0.72 -6.19 0.43
N GLU A 73 1.24 -5.63 1.52
CA GLU A 73 0.55 -5.57 2.81
C GLU A 73 -0.69 -4.66 2.75
N ARG A 74 -0.60 -3.52 2.06
CA ARG A 74 -1.78 -2.67 1.81
C ARG A 74 -2.83 -3.38 0.97
N THR A 75 -2.41 -4.06 -0.09
CA THR A 75 -3.32 -4.80 -0.98
C THR A 75 -4.02 -5.91 -0.21
N ARG A 76 -3.27 -6.69 0.57
CA ARG A 76 -3.79 -7.74 1.44
C ARG A 76 -4.82 -7.21 2.43
N LYS A 77 -4.54 -6.07 3.07
CA LYS A 77 -5.45 -5.45 4.02
C LYS A 77 -6.74 -4.95 3.36
N LEU A 78 -6.63 -4.31 2.20
CA LEU A 78 -7.78 -3.83 1.44
C LEU A 78 -8.68 -4.98 0.98
N LEU A 79 -8.08 -6.08 0.51
CA LEU A 79 -8.82 -7.28 0.13
C LEU A 79 -9.50 -7.95 1.33
N ALA A 80 -8.83 -8.04 2.48
CA ALA A 80 -9.42 -8.58 3.70
C ALA A 80 -10.62 -7.74 4.19
N SER A 81 -10.57 -6.41 4.07
CA SER A 81 -11.69 -5.54 4.43
C SER A 81 -12.87 -5.56 3.44
N ALA A 82 -12.66 -6.06 2.22
CA ALA A 82 -13.73 -6.12 1.21
C ALA A 82 -14.67 -7.32 1.43
N ASP A 83 -14.19 -8.39 2.06
CA ASP A 83 -14.98 -9.61 2.34
C ASP A 83 -16.01 -9.42 3.46
N ASP A 84 -15.80 -8.46 4.36
CA ASP A 84 -16.72 -8.17 5.47
C ASP A 84 -17.96 -7.34 5.04
N SER A 85 -18.08 -6.99 3.74
CA SER A 85 -19.16 -6.13 3.22
C SER A 85 -20.12 -6.85 2.28
N GLN A 86 -20.35 -8.16 2.45
CA GLN A 86 -21.38 -8.88 1.70
C GLN A 86 -22.65 -9.05 2.56
N GLY A 87 -23.49 -8.01 2.59
CA GLY A 87 -24.72 -8.08 3.38
C GLY A 87 -25.63 -6.85 3.36
N ASP A 88 -25.85 -6.20 2.22
CA ASP A 88 -27.14 -5.56 1.96
C ASP A 88 -27.27 -5.20 0.48
N VAL A 89 -27.92 -6.06 -0.28
CA VAL A 89 -28.41 -5.72 -1.62
C VAL A 89 -29.88 -5.36 -1.43
N PRO A 90 -30.31 -4.09 -1.61
CA PRO A 90 -31.72 -3.78 -1.71
C PRO A 90 -32.23 -4.45 -3.00
N SER A 91 -32.95 -5.55 -2.82
CA SER A 91 -33.69 -6.23 -3.87
C SER A 91 -34.76 -5.28 -4.42
N GLN A 92 -34.45 -4.54 -5.48
CA GLN A 92 -35.47 -3.90 -6.31
C GLN A 92 -36.04 -4.95 -7.26
N SER A 93 -36.85 -5.84 -6.70
CA SER A 93 -37.80 -6.67 -7.44
C SER A 93 -39.19 -6.09 -7.25
N ASP A 94 -39.50 -4.96 -7.91
CA ASP A 94 -40.89 -4.69 -8.26
C ASP A 94 -41.01 -3.66 -9.37
N ARG A 95 -41.32 -4.15 -10.58
CA ARG A 95 -42.13 -3.44 -11.57
C ARG A 95 -42.67 -4.46 -12.56
N SER A 96 -43.59 -5.29 -12.06
CA SER A 96 -44.54 -5.97 -12.92
C SER A 96 -45.52 -4.95 -13.54
N ALA A 97 -45.61 -5.00 -14.87
CA ALA A 97 -46.83 -4.96 -15.67
C ALA A 97 -47.95 -3.93 -15.33
N VAL A 98 -48.12 -2.94 -16.21
CA VAL A 98 -49.41 -2.51 -16.80
C VAL A 98 -49.03 -1.92 -18.17
N GLY A 99 -49.43 -2.39 -19.36
CA GLY A 99 -50.69 -3.00 -19.76
C GLY A 99 -51.58 -1.93 -20.38
N LEU A 100 -51.34 -1.55 -21.65
CA LEU A 100 -52.30 -1.11 -22.70
C LEU A 100 -51.56 -0.53 -23.91
#